data_AF-A0AAP5HI05-F1
#
_entry.id   AF-A0AAP5HI05-F1
#
_cell.length_a   1.000
_cell.length_b   1.000
_cell.length_c   1.000
_cell.angle_alpha   90.00
_cell.angle_beta   90.00
_cell.angle_gamma   90.00
#
_symmetry.space_group_name_H-M   'P 1'
#
loop_
_entity.id
_entity.type
_entity.pdbx_description
1 polymer ?
#
loop_
_entity_poly.entity_id
_entity_poly.type
_entity_poly.pdbx_seq_one_letter_code
_entity_poly.pdbx_strand_id
1 'polypeptide(L)'
;MEYHQEIFDRATGRLETKSIGEWITVTELGERRGLGTKKTRAVLHHMGVLAQEGRRYRLPHHLVTAGIGLRHDNPKSGYPFDVISPLGQRLVASAWCNTVEDYEADCRTDAEVPIIRAALAAFKNTRLSPMYTRQEVYWVLDHFPDTLHQTVALALEVSPALVSRHVGERQRLSNRIEAQPPYRVEG
;
A
#
# COMPACT_ATOMS: atom_id res chain seq x y z
N MET A 1 12.40 13.06 -8.32
CA MET A 1 12.08 14.27 -9.13
C MET A 1 12.53 15.49 -8.36
N GLU A 2 13.23 16.44 -8.99
CA GLU A 2 13.60 17.70 -8.32
C GLU A 2 12.37 18.60 -8.23
N TYR A 3 12.03 19.05 -7.01
CA TYR A 3 10.91 19.96 -6.80
C TYR A 3 11.44 21.37 -6.62
N HIS A 4 10.68 22.33 -7.13
CA HIS A 4 10.96 23.75 -6.99
C HIS A 4 9.79 24.45 -6.30
N GLN A 5 10.10 25.45 -5.49
CA GLN A 5 9.12 26.34 -4.89
C GLN A 5 9.29 27.73 -5.47
N GLU A 6 8.18 28.35 -5.87
CA GLU A 6 8.14 29.76 -6.25
C GLU A 6 7.89 30.60 -5.00
N ILE A 7 8.83 31.48 -4.68
CA ILE A 7 8.77 32.38 -3.53
C ILE A 7 8.75 33.81 -4.07
N PHE A 8 7.73 34.58 -3.70
CA PHE A 8 7.70 36.00 -4.02
C PHE A 8 8.59 36.78 -3.05
N ASP A 9 9.70 37.28 -3.54
CA ASP A 9 10.58 38.15 -2.79
C ASP A 9 10.00 39.58 -2.78
N ARG A 10 9.55 40.01 -1.58
CA ARG A 10 8.96 41.33 -1.37
C ARG A 10 9.96 42.47 -1.47
N ALA A 11 11.26 42.21 -1.31
CA ALA A 11 12.31 43.23 -1.41
C ALA A 11 12.66 43.53 -2.87
N THR A 12 12.69 42.50 -3.72
CA THR A 12 13.03 42.65 -5.15
C THR A 12 11.81 42.72 -6.06
N GLY A 13 10.62 42.39 -5.55
CA GLY A 13 9.38 42.32 -6.32
C GLY A 13 9.36 41.19 -7.35
N ARG A 14 10.25 40.19 -7.21
CA ARG A 14 10.41 39.09 -8.16
C ARG A 14 9.92 37.77 -7.58
N LEU A 15 9.42 36.92 -8.47
CA LEU A 15 9.18 35.51 -8.16
C LEU A 15 10.51 34.76 -8.34
N GLU A 16 11.02 34.14 -7.27
CA GLU A 16 12.22 33.33 -7.31
C GLU A 16 11.86 31.85 -7.27
N THR A 17 12.41 31.07 -8.20
CA THR A 17 12.27 29.62 -8.22
C THR A 17 13.44 28.99 -7.48
N LYS A 18 13.18 28.39 -6.30
CA LYS A 18 14.21 27.73 -5.49
C LYS A 18 14.03 26.22 -5.51
N SER A 19 15.10 25.47 -5.77
CA SER A 19 15.08 24.01 -5.61
C SER A 19 14.89 23.67 -4.13
N ILE A 20 13.92 22.78 -3.85
CA ILE A 20 13.63 22.22 -2.53
C ILE A 20 14.09 20.76 -2.43
N GLY A 21 14.99 20.35 -3.32
CA GLY A 21 15.63 19.05 -3.36
C GLY A 21 14.84 17.98 -4.09
N GLU A 22 15.33 16.75 -4.03
CA GLU A 22 14.70 15.60 -4.67
C GLU A 22 13.60 15.02 -3.78
N TRP A 23 12.36 15.05 -4.28
CA TRP A 23 11.26 14.34 -3.66
C TRP A 23 10.97 13.09 -4.48
N ILE A 24 10.67 12.02 -3.76
CA ILE A 24 10.45 10.70 -4.35
C ILE A 24 9.13 10.14 -3.86
N THR A 25 8.41 9.46 -4.74
CA THR A 25 7.21 8.72 -4.40
C THR A 25 7.53 7.60 -3.41
N VAL A 26 6.52 7.13 -2.69
CA VAL A 26 6.65 5.93 -1.84
C VAL A 26 7.13 4.72 -2.64
N THR A 27 6.74 4.60 -3.92
CA THR A 27 7.19 3.50 -4.79
C THR A 27 8.68 3.59 -5.07
N GLU A 28 9.16 4.76 -5.52
CA GLU A 28 10.59 4.99 -5.79
C GLU A 28 11.45 4.80 -4.53
N LEU A 29 10.94 5.21 -3.36
CA LEU A 29 11.61 4.95 -2.08
C LEU A 29 11.79 3.44 -1.85
N GLY A 30 10.76 2.63 -2.13
CA GLY A 30 10.81 1.18 -2.00
C GLY A 30 11.80 0.53 -2.95
N GLU A 31 11.81 0.96 -4.21
CA GLU A 31 12.75 0.50 -5.24
C GLU A 31 14.20 0.76 -4.83
N ARG A 32 14.50 1.96 -4.32
CA ARG A 32 15.84 2.30 -3.78
C ARG A 32 16.26 1.42 -2.59
N ARG A 33 15.31 0.75 -1.93
CA ARG A 33 15.53 -0.12 -0.78
C ARG A 33 15.37 -1.60 -1.11
N GLY A 34 15.16 -1.96 -2.39
CA GLY A 34 14.96 -3.34 -2.83
C GLY A 34 13.67 -3.98 -2.32
N LEU A 35 12.68 -3.19 -1.89
CA LEU A 35 11.39 -3.69 -1.41
C LEU A 35 10.28 -3.45 -2.45
N GLY A 36 9.37 -4.41 -2.55
CA GLY A 36 8.15 -4.25 -3.33
C GLY A 36 7.25 -3.14 -2.78
N THR A 37 6.37 -2.61 -3.62
CA THR A 37 5.50 -1.48 -3.26
C THR A 37 4.58 -1.75 -2.07
N LYS A 38 4.05 -2.97 -1.94
CA LYS A 38 3.16 -3.35 -0.83
C LYS A 38 3.91 -3.38 0.49
N LYS A 39 4.99 -4.15 0.56
CA LYS A 39 5.91 -4.19 1.71
C LYS A 39 6.40 -2.81 2.12
N THR A 40 6.84 -1.99 1.17
CA THR A 40 7.27 -0.62 1.45
C THR A 40 6.20 0.18 2.17
N ARG A 41 4.94 0.11 1.70
CA ARG A 41 3.83 0.81 2.34
C ARG A 41 3.48 0.24 3.72
N ALA A 42 3.54 -1.08 3.89
CA ALA A 42 3.30 -1.72 5.17
C ALA A 42 4.37 -1.34 6.20
N VAL A 43 5.65 -1.35 5.81
CA VAL A 43 6.76 -0.90 6.66
C VAL A 43 6.64 0.58 7.01
N LEU A 44 6.34 1.45 6.05
CA LEU A 44 6.15 2.88 6.35
C LEU A 44 4.91 3.13 7.22
N HIS A 45 3.87 2.30 7.10
CA HIS A 45 2.73 2.36 7.99
C HIS A 45 3.13 1.94 9.41
N HIS A 46 3.86 0.85 9.55
CA HIS A 46 4.41 0.36 10.81
C HIS A 46 5.35 1.39 11.46
N MET A 47 6.16 2.10 10.67
CA MET A 47 7.01 3.23 11.10
C MET A 47 6.21 4.43 11.63
N GLY A 48 4.91 4.52 11.33
CA GLY A 48 4.09 5.70 11.60
C GLY A 48 4.21 6.82 10.56
N VAL A 49 4.91 6.60 9.45
CA VAL A 49 5.04 7.59 8.36
C VAL A 49 3.79 7.61 7.48
N LEU A 50 3.14 6.46 7.28
CA LEU A 50 1.85 6.39 6.62
C LEU A 50 0.75 6.00 7.63
N ALA A 51 -0.44 6.54 7.45
CA ALA A 51 -1.64 6.11 8.17
C ALA A 51 -2.63 5.46 7.20
N GLN A 52 -3.48 4.59 7.75
CA GLN A 52 -4.59 4.05 7.00
C GLN A 52 -5.66 5.12 6.78
N GLU A 53 -5.95 5.41 5.51
CA GLU A 53 -7.03 6.29 5.08
C GLU A 53 -7.95 5.51 4.14
N GLY A 54 -9.07 5.04 4.71
CA GLY A 54 -9.95 4.08 4.05
C GLY A 54 -9.21 2.79 3.69
N ARG A 55 -8.94 2.60 2.40
CA ARG A 55 -8.31 1.38 1.84
C ARG A 55 -6.82 1.56 1.52
N ARG A 56 -6.28 2.77 1.68
CA ARG A 56 -4.93 3.13 1.25
C ARG A 56 -4.09 3.54 2.45
N TYR A 57 -2.78 3.34 2.34
CA TYR A 57 -1.81 3.96 3.24
C TYR A 57 -1.37 5.30 2.66
N ARG A 58 -1.65 6.38 3.38
CA ARG A 58 -1.42 7.77 2.97
C ARG A 58 -0.61 8.54 4.00
N LEU A 59 0.11 9.56 3.55
CA LEU A 59 0.81 10.48 4.45
C LEU A 59 -0.23 11.24 5.31
N PRO A 60 -0.11 11.21 6.65
CA PRO A 60 -0.96 12.01 7.53
C PRO A 60 -0.73 13.51 7.30
N HIS A 61 -1.80 14.31 7.41
CA HIS A 61 -1.71 15.77 7.22
C HIS A 61 -0.71 16.44 8.17
N HIS A 62 -0.57 15.96 9.41
CA HIS A 62 0.39 16.54 10.35
C HIS A 62 1.86 16.33 9.90
N LEU A 63 2.18 15.22 9.22
CA LEU A 63 3.51 14.99 8.65
C LEU A 63 3.74 15.84 7.39
N VAL A 64 2.68 16.13 6.62
CA VAL A 64 2.74 17.12 5.53
C VAL A 64 3.08 18.51 6.10
N THR A 65 2.39 18.95 7.14
CA THR A 65 2.65 20.23 7.80
C THR A 65 4.07 20.30 8.38
N ALA A 66 4.60 19.19 8.88
CA ALA A 66 5.98 19.09 9.37
C ALA A 66 7.05 19.02 8.25
N GLY A 67 6.66 19.07 6.97
CA GLY A 67 7.60 19.05 5.84
C GLY A 67 8.22 17.69 5.55
N ILE A 68 7.64 16.60 6.07
CA ILE A 68 8.12 15.22 5.85
C ILE A 68 7.80 14.73 4.44
N GLY A 69 6.73 15.25 3.85
CA GLY A 69 6.28 14.86 2.53
C GLY A 69 5.10 15.70 2.06
N LEU A 70 4.56 15.35 0.90
CA LEU A 70 3.42 16.01 0.28
C LEU A 70 2.43 14.96 -0.20
N ARG A 71 1.15 15.36 -0.16
CA ARG A 71 0.04 14.59 -0.71
C ARG A 71 -0.36 15.17 -2.05
N HIS A 72 -0.45 14.33 -3.07
CA HIS A 72 -1.11 14.66 -4.32
C HIS A 72 -2.48 13.99 -4.32
N ASP A 73 -3.49 14.68 -3.80
CA ASP A 73 -4.84 14.13 -3.68
C ASP A 73 -5.63 14.14 -5.00
N ASN A 74 -5.36 15.10 -5.89
CA ASN A 74 -6.05 15.22 -7.19
C ASN A 74 -5.08 15.35 -8.37
N PRO A 75 -4.21 14.36 -8.62
CA PRO A 75 -3.27 14.43 -9.73
C PRO A 75 -3.99 14.23 -11.07
N LYS A 76 -3.39 14.73 -12.16
CA LYS A 76 -3.92 14.59 -13.53
C LYS A 76 -4.16 13.13 -13.95
N SER A 77 -3.41 12.19 -13.38
CA SER A 77 -3.58 10.76 -13.60
C SER A 77 -4.89 10.20 -13.03
N GLY A 78 -5.55 10.94 -12.13
CA GLY A 78 -6.72 10.48 -11.38
C GLY A 78 -6.40 9.57 -10.19
N TYR A 79 -5.11 9.27 -9.95
CA TYR A 79 -4.69 8.35 -8.89
C TYR A 79 -3.86 9.07 -7.82
N PRO A 80 -4.44 9.35 -6.64
CA PRO A 80 -3.72 9.97 -5.54
C PRO A 80 -2.44 9.25 -5.18
N PHE A 81 -1.36 10.00 -4.94
CA PHE A 81 -0.08 9.47 -4.50
C PHE A 81 0.60 10.44 -3.53
N ASP A 82 1.58 9.93 -2.78
CA ASP A 82 2.34 10.71 -1.82
C ASP A 82 3.82 10.67 -2.18
N VAL A 83 4.50 11.77 -1.87
CA VAL A 83 5.93 11.94 -2.06
C VAL A 83 6.59 12.28 -0.73
N ILE A 84 7.82 11.83 -0.56
CA ILE A 84 8.63 12.01 0.64
C ILE A 84 9.71 13.04 0.35
N SER A 85 9.79 14.07 1.20
CA SER A 85 10.76 15.16 1.07
C SER A 85 12.18 14.66 1.37
N PRO A 86 13.23 15.43 1.03
CA PRO A 86 14.59 15.10 1.47
C PRO A 86 14.73 14.94 2.99
N LEU A 87 13.98 15.71 3.78
CA LEU A 87 13.95 15.56 5.24
C LEU A 87 13.29 14.23 5.63
N GLY A 88 12.12 13.93 5.07
CA GLY A 88 11.44 12.66 5.34
C GLY A 88 12.28 11.45 4.92
N GLN A 89 13.00 11.53 3.80
CA GLN A 89 13.90 10.48 3.35
C GLN A 89 15.02 10.20 4.36
N ARG A 90 15.63 11.25 4.95
CA ARG A 90 16.65 11.09 5.98
C ARG A 90 16.10 10.43 7.25
N LEU A 91 14.92 10.86 7.71
CA LEU A 91 14.28 10.31 8.91
C LEU A 91 13.84 8.85 8.70
N VAL A 92 13.28 8.54 7.54
CA VAL A 92 12.98 7.15 7.16
C VAL A 92 14.26 6.33 7.11
N ALA A 93 15.33 6.87 6.49
CA ALA A 93 16.59 6.16 6.36
C ALA A 93 17.21 5.79 7.72
N SER A 94 17.12 6.66 8.73
CA SER A 94 17.70 6.41 10.05
C SER A 94 17.01 5.29 10.83
N ALA A 95 15.72 5.07 10.58
CA ALA A 95 14.93 4.03 11.27
C ALA A 95 14.67 2.79 10.42
N TRP A 96 15.03 2.80 9.13
CA TRP A 96 14.57 1.82 8.14
C TRP A 96 14.89 0.37 8.52
N CYS A 97 16.16 0.04 8.76
CA CYS A 97 16.58 -1.34 9.01
C CYS A 97 15.88 -1.91 10.25
N ASN A 98 15.87 -1.17 11.35
CA ASN A 98 15.20 -1.58 12.59
C ASN A 98 13.69 -1.78 12.36
N THR A 99 13.05 -0.84 11.66
CA THR A 99 11.60 -0.93 11.39
C THR A 99 11.24 -2.13 10.50
N VAL A 100 12.09 -2.47 9.54
CA VAL A 100 11.87 -3.67 8.69
C VAL A 100 12.00 -4.94 9.52
N GLU A 101 13.00 -5.00 10.40
CA GLU A 101 13.22 -6.15 11.28
C GLU A 101 12.07 -6.30 12.29
N ASP A 102 11.66 -5.21 12.93
CA ASP A 102 10.52 -5.14 13.86
C ASP A 102 9.22 -5.55 13.16
N TYR A 103 8.96 -5.00 11.97
CA TYR A 103 7.78 -5.37 11.17
C TYR A 103 7.75 -6.87 10.84
N GLU A 104 8.89 -7.46 10.45
CA GLU A 104 8.96 -8.89 10.17
C GLU A 104 8.87 -9.75 11.43
N ALA A 105 9.37 -9.27 12.57
CA ALA A 105 9.19 -9.92 13.87
C ALA A 105 7.71 -9.94 14.25
N ASP A 106 7.01 -8.82 14.12
CA ASP A 106 5.57 -8.71 14.34
C ASP A 106 4.78 -9.64 13.41
N CYS A 107 5.15 -9.69 12.13
CA CYS A 107 4.53 -10.62 11.18
C CYS A 107 4.69 -12.09 11.59
N ARG A 108 5.79 -12.45 12.28
CA ARG A 108 6.03 -13.81 12.77
C ARG A 108 5.26 -14.16 14.04
N THR A 109 4.67 -13.17 14.73
CA THR A 109 3.82 -13.46 15.90
C THR A 109 2.54 -14.18 15.50
N ASP A 110 2.06 -13.96 14.27
CA ASP A 110 0.99 -14.72 13.65
C ASP A 110 1.59 -15.89 12.86
N ALA A 111 1.39 -17.11 13.37
CA ALA A 111 1.97 -18.33 12.81
C ALA A 111 1.49 -18.64 11.38
N GLU A 112 0.32 -18.13 10.96
CA GLU A 112 -0.21 -18.36 9.63
C GLU A 112 0.42 -17.45 8.57
N VAL A 113 0.84 -16.23 8.94
CA VAL A 113 1.44 -15.26 8.01
C VAL A 113 2.60 -15.84 7.18
N PRO A 114 3.65 -16.46 7.77
CA PRO A 114 4.74 -17.04 6.99
C PRO A 114 4.27 -18.20 6.10
N ILE A 115 3.30 -19.00 6.56
CA ILE A 115 2.75 -20.14 5.81
C ILE A 115 2.00 -19.64 4.58
N ILE A 116 1.10 -18.66 4.75
CA ILE A 116 0.33 -18.05 3.67
C ILE A 116 1.27 -17.38 2.66
N ARG A 117 2.27 -16.63 3.12
CA ARG A 117 3.25 -15.97 2.24
C ARG A 117 4.02 -16.99 1.40
N ALA A 118 4.51 -18.06 2.02
CA ALA A 118 5.23 -19.12 1.31
C ALA A 118 4.34 -19.83 0.28
N ALA A 119 3.13 -20.22 0.67
CA ALA A 119 2.18 -20.91 -0.21
C ALA A 119 1.75 -20.03 -1.39
N LEU A 120 1.44 -18.75 -1.14
CA LEU A 120 1.07 -17.81 -2.20
C LEU A 120 2.25 -17.52 -3.14
N ALA A 121 3.48 -17.42 -2.62
CA ALA A 121 4.66 -17.24 -3.46
C ALA A 121 4.90 -18.45 -4.38
N ALA A 122 4.79 -19.66 -3.83
CA ALA A 122 4.87 -20.89 -4.61
C ALA A 122 3.80 -20.93 -5.72
N PHE A 123 2.55 -20.60 -5.39
CA PHE A 123 1.47 -20.53 -6.38
C PHE A 123 1.70 -19.46 -7.44
N LYS A 124 2.19 -18.27 -7.07
CA LYS A 124 2.51 -17.21 -8.04
C LYS A 124 3.59 -17.65 -9.04
N ASN A 125 4.57 -18.43 -8.61
CA ASN A 125 5.63 -18.93 -9.47
C ASN A 125 5.14 -19.96 -10.51
N THR A 126 3.99 -20.61 -10.29
CA THR A 126 3.40 -21.51 -11.29
C THR A 126 2.50 -20.81 -12.30
N ARG A 127 2.25 -19.51 -12.13
CA ARG A 127 1.30 -18.76 -12.97
C ARG A 127 2.01 -18.11 -14.17
N LEU A 128 1.30 -18.11 -15.30
CA LEU A 128 1.70 -17.37 -16.50
C LEU A 128 1.40 -15.87 -16.41
N SER A 129 0.53 -15.46 -15.48
CA SER A 129 0.12 -14.07 -15.32
C SER A 129 0.13 -13.62 -13.85
N PRO A 130 0.55 -12.36 -13.59
CA PRO A 130 0.59 -11.82 -12.24
C PRO A 130 -0.83 -11.73 -11.67
N MET A 131 -0.93 -11.92 -10.35
CA MET A 131 -2.19 -11.75 -9.63
C MET A 131 -2.36 -10.29 -9.20
N TYR A 132 -3.56 -9.75 -9.38
CA TYR A 132 -3.94 -8.51 -8.71
C TYR A 132 -4.43 -8.79 -7.28
N THR A 133 -4.45 -7.78 -6.41
CA THR A 133 -4.75 -7.94 -4.98
C THR A 133 -6.04 -8.71 -4.67
N ARG A 134 -7.13 -8.44 -5.40
CA ARG A 134 -8.39 -9.18 -5.22
C ARG A 134 -8.23 -10.69 -5.47
N GLN A 135 -7.46 -11.10 -6.48
CA GLN A 135 -7.20 -12.52 -6.73
C GLN A 135 -6.38 -13.15 -5.61
N GLU A 136 -5.39 -12.43 -5.07
CA GLU A 136 -4.60 -12.92 -3.94
C GLU A 136 -5.48 -13.13 -2.71
N VAL A 137 -6.34 -12.16 -2.38
CA VAL A 137 -7.30 -12.28 -1.26
C VAL A 137 -8.20 -13.50 -1.44
N TYR A 138 -8.76 -13.70 -2.63
CA TYR A 138 -9.65 -14.84 -2.87
C TYR A 138 -8.91 -16.16 -2.75
N TRP A 139 -7.72 -16.25 -3.35
CA TRP A 139 -6.89 -17.43 -3.28
C TRP A 139 -6.53 -17.79 -1.83
N VAL A 140 -6.13 -16.80 -1.01
CA VAL A 140 -5.83 -17.04 0.41
C VAL A 140 -7.06 -17.60 1.13
N LEU A 141 -8.23 -17.00 0.94
CA LEU A 141 -9.46 -17.47 1.59
C LEU A 141 -9.97 -18.82 1.06
N ASP A 142 -9.57 -19.22 -0.14
CA ASP A 142 -9.89 -20.55 -0.69
C ASP A 142 -8.98 -21.65 -0.11
N HIS A 143 -7.74 -21.31 0.25
CA HIS A 143 -6.74 -22.27 0.73
C HIS A 143 -6.59 -22.25 2.26
N PHE A 144 -7.00 -21.15 2.90
CA PHE A 144 -6.96 -20.93 4.33
C PHE A 144 -8.31 -20.32 4.78
N PRO A 145 -9.40 -21.12 4.78
CA PRO A 145 -10.77 -20.62 4.93
C PRO A 145 -11.06 -20.03 6.32
N ASP A 146 -10.35 -20.51 7.35
CA ASP A 146 -10.55 -20.08 8.74
C ASP A 146 -9.65 -18.89 9.14
N THR A 147 -8.79 -18.42 8.22
CA THR A 147 -7.86 -17.33 8.49
C THR A 147 -8.58 -16.00 8.70
N LEU A 148 -8.17 -15.27 9.74
CA LEU A 148 -8.70 -13.94 10.05
C LEU A 148 -8.34 -12.92 8.97
N HIS A 149 -9.24 -11.98 8.69
CA HIS A 149 -8.98 -10.91 7.70
C HIS A 149 -7.72 -10.08 8.01
N GLN A 150 -7.39 -9.92 9.30
CA GLN A 150 -6.18 -9.23 9.73
C GLN A 150 -4.92 -10.01 9.33
N THR A 151 -4.91 -11.32 9.53
CA THR A 151 -3.85 -12.23 9.09
C THR A 151 -3.68 -12.18 7.57
N VAL A 152 -4.78 -12.20 6.80
CA VAL A 152 -4.73 -12.00 5.34
C VAL A 152 -4.12 -10.65 4.98
N ALA A 153 -4.48 -9.58 5.69
CA ALA A 153 -3.94 -8.24 5.44
C ALA A 153 -2.44 -8.16 5.71
N LEU A 154 -1.95 -8.77 6.80
CA LEU A 154 -0.53 -8.87 7.13
C LEU A 154 0.25 -9.71 6.12
N ALA A 155 -0.31 -10.88 5.73
CA ALA A 155 0.32 -11.77 4.76
C ALA A 155 0.45 -11.11 3.38
N LEU A 156 -0.56 -10.35 2.95
CA LEU A 156 -0.60 -9.67 1.65
C LEU A 156 -0.04 -8.24 1.67
N GLU A 157 0.36 -7.73 2.84
CA GLU A 157 0.90 -6.38 3.03
C GLU A 157 -0.05 -5.26 2.53
N VAL A 158 -1.34 -5.42 2.83
CA VAL A 158 -2.40 -4.47 2.45
C VAL A 158 -3.21 -4.03 3.66
N SER A 159 -4.11 -3.06 3.49
CA SER A 159 -4.97 -2.62 4.60
C SER A 159 -6.08 -3.65 4.90
N PRO A 160 -6.46 -3.86 6.17
CA PRO A 160 -7.60 -4.70 6.54
C PRO A 160 -8.92 -4.26 5.87
N ALA A 161 -9.08 -2.96 5.64
CA ALA A 161 -10.24 -2.42 4.92
C ALA A 161 -10.28 -2.84 3.44
N LEU A 162 -9.12 -3.03 2.80
CA LEU A 162 -9.06 -3.54 1.42
C LEU A 162 -9.43 -5.03 1.37
N VAL A 163 -8.95 -5.83 2.32
CA VAL A 163 -9.36 -7.25 2.44
C VAL A 163 -10.87 -7.34 2.63
N SER A 164 -11.41 -6.62 3.62
CA SER A 164 -12.85 -6.63 3.94
C SER A 164 -13.72 -6.23 2.74
N ARG A 165 -13.26 -5.26 1.92
CA ARG A 165 -13.93 -4.90 0.67
C ARG A 165 -14.03 -6.11 -0.26
N HIS A 166 -12.93 -6.80 -0.52
CA HIS A 166 -12.91 -7.91 -1.47
C HIS A 166 -13.72 -9.10 -0.95
N VAL A 167 -13.69 -9.38 0.36
CA VAL A 167 -14.57 -10.40 0.97
C VAL A 167 -16.05 -10.08 0.72
N GLY A 168 -16.46 -8.82 0.94
CA GLY A 168 -17.82 -8.39 0.64
C GLY A 168 -18.18 -8.46 -0.84
N GLU A 169 -17.23 -8.18 -1.75
CA GLU A 169 -17.43 -8.37 -3.20
C GLU A 169 -17.64 -9.84 -3.56
N ARG A 170 -16.87 -10.75 -2.95
CA ARG A 170 -16.99 -12.20 -3.15
C ARG A 170 -18.36 -12.72 -2.72
N GLN A 171 -18.79 -12.40 -1.50
CA GLN A 171 -20.09 -12.83 -0.96
C GLN A 171 -21.25 -12.40 -1.86
N ARG A 172 -21.22 -11.16 -2.37
CA ARG A 172 -22.24 -10.67 -3.31
C ARG A 172 -22.24 -11.44 -4.63
N LEU A 173 -21.07 -11.84 -5.13
CA LEU A 173 -20.98 -12.63 -6.35
C LEU A 173 -21.53 -14.05 -6.13
N SER A 174 -21.19 -14.70 -5.02
CA SER A 174 -21.74 -16.01 -4.64
C SER A 174 -23.27 -15.97 -4.54
N ASN A 175 -23.82 -15.01 -3.78
CA ASN A 175 -25.27 -14.87 -3.63
C ASN A 175 -25.99 -14.60 -4.96
N ARG A 176 -25.33 -13.93 -5.91
CA ARG A 176 -25.90 -13.68 -7.25
C ARG A 176 -25.92 -14.93 -8.13
N ILE A 177 -24.93 -15.81 -8.00
CA ILE A 177 -24.87 -17.08 -8.72
C ILE A 177 -25.96 -18.01 -8.19
N GLU A 178 -26.12 -18.09 -6.87
CA GLU A 178 -27.18 -18.90 -6.23
C GLU A 178 -28.59 -18.40 -6.55
N ALA A 179 -28.77 -17.09 -6.75
CA ALA A 179 -30.06 -16.48 -7.09
C ALA A 179 -30.45 -16.59 -8.59
N GLN A 180 -29.60 -17.13 -9.47
CA GLN A 180 -29.97 -17.35 -10.86
C GLN A 180 -30.85 -18.61 -10.97
N PRO A 181 -32.10 -18.52 -11.50
CA PRO A 181 -32.92 -19.69 -11.72
C PRO A 181 -32.23 -20.62 -12.74
N PRO A 182 -32.32 -21.95 -12.60
CA PRO A 182 -31.76 -22.87 -13.58
C PRO A 182 -32.38 -22.54 -14.94
N TYR A 183 -31.54 -22.40 -15.97
CA TYR A 183 -31.96 -22.19 -17.34
C TYR A 183 -33.10 -23.17 -17.67
N ARG A 184 -34.31 -22.63 -17.94
CA ARG A 184 -35.38 -23.41 -18.54
C ARG A 184 -34.90 -23.79 -19.93
N VAL A 185 -34.55 -25.06 -20.10
CA VAL A 185 -34.43 -25.66 -21.43
C VAL A 185 -35.86 -25.84 -21.92
N GLU A 186 -36.36 -24.90 -22.71
CA GLU A 186 -37.60 -25.10 -23.45
C GLU A 186 -37.28 -26.10 -24.57
N GLY A 187 -37.97 -27.25 -24.53
CA GLY A 187 -37.87 -28.35 -25.50
C GLY A 187 -38.86 -28.23 -26.63
#